data_AF-A0A2M8NSW0-F1
#
_entry.id   AF-A0A2M8NSW0-F1
#
_cell.length_a   1.000
_cell.length_b   1.000
_cell.length_c   1.000
_cell.angle_alpha   90.00
_cell.angle_beta   90.00
_cell.angle_gamma   90.00
#
_symmetry.space_group_name_H-M   'P 1'
#
loop_
_entity.id
_entity.type
_entity.pdbx_description
1 polymer ?
#
loop_
_entity_poly.entity_id
_entity_poly.type
_entity_poly.pdbx_seq_one_letter_code
_entity_poly.pdbx_strand_id
1 'polypeptide(L)'
;MVAPDKFALSKTSHDIVNQFAHIPIDHSWAFTGATRKDTGYITHAYHSYPAKFIPQLAGRLIEMYSAVGDLVVDPFMGCGTTLVEAKVRGRTSAGTDINPVAHLISSAKINVLEPLSITEAFHALVRRFAKYDEQDAIAIPIHERLDFWYRPSEKHKLAFLYLAILAIPHEAYYEMLRTNGYLEVKADAYCQDARQSPVADNSVSLVVTSPPYVTSYEYADLHQLPALWFAYTDDLSQFRKQFIGTAYHHRRDMQTYSTIA
;
A
#
# COMPACT_ATOMS: atom_id res chain seq x y z
N MET A 1 -12.63 19.03 -35.29
CA MET A 1 -11.38 18.31 -35.56
C MET A 1 -11.22 17.27 -34.46
N VAL A 2 -11.45 16.00 -34.79
CA VAL A 2 -11.31 14.86 -33.87
C VAL A 2 -9.82 14.65 -33.64
N ALA A 3 -9.38 14.58 -32.36
CA ALA A 3 -8.01 14.24 -32.03
C ALA A 3 -7.69 12.86 -32.65
N PRO A 4 -6.53 12.67 -33.31
CA PRO A 4 -6.21 11.39 -33.91
C PRO A 4 -6.21 10.30 -32.83
N ASP A 5 -6.86 9.19 -33.16
CA ASP A 5 -7.02 8.02 -32.33
C ASP A 5 -5.63 7.44 -31.98
N LYS A 6 -5.09 7.84 -30.82
CA LYS A 6 -3.72 7.48 -30.38
C LYS A 6 -3.54 5.98 -30.13
N PHE A 7 -4.61 5.18 -30.22
CA PHE A 7 -4.60 3.74 -29.96
C PHE A 7 -4.88 2.88 -31.20
N ALA A 8 -5.08 3.47 -32.38
CA ALA A 8 -5.19 2.74 -33.63
C ALA A 8 -3.79 2.34 -34.15
N LEU A 9 -3.15 1.36 -33.51
CA LEU A 9 -1.89 0.79 -34.00
C LEU A 9 -1.98 -0.73 -33.96
N SER A 10 -2.32 -1.33 -35.11
CA SER A 10 -2.09 -2.75 -35.41
C SER A 10 -0.60 -3.01 -35.56
N LYS A 11 0.17 -2.85 -34.48
CA LYS A 11 1.61 -3.16 -34.47
C LYS A 11 1.79 -4.66 -34.35
N THR A 12 2.53 -5.24 -35.28
CA THR A 12 2.98 -6.63 -35.15
C THR A 12 4.04 -6.73 -34.04
N SER A 13 4.30 -7.94 -33.55
CA SER A 13 5.38 -8.18 -32.59
C SER A 13 6.73 -7.70 -33.11
N HIS A 14 6.95 -7.78 -34.43
CA HIS A 14 8.16 -7.28 -35.08
C HIS A 14 8.28 -5.74 -35.00
N ASP A 15 7.18 -5.02 -35.22
CA ASP A 15 7.16 -3.56 -35.11
C ASP A 15 7.45 -3.08 -33.68
N ILE A 16 6.93 -3.80 -32.68
CA ILE A 16 7.20 -3.52 -31.26
C ILE A 16 8.68 -3.74 -30.95
N VAL A 17 9.25 -4.88 -31.35
CA VAL A 17 10.67 -5.19 -31.12
C VAL A 17 11.58 -4.17 -31.80
N ASN A 18 11.30 -3.83 -33.07
CA ASN A 18 12.07 -2.81 -33.80
C ASN A 18 11.97 -1.44 -33.12
N GLN A 19 10.80 -1.09 -32.58
CA GLN A 19 10.65 0.15 -31.82
C GLN A 19 11.55 0.16 -30.58
N PHE A 20 11.56 -0.91 -29.78
CA PHE A 20 12.41 -1.00 -28.58
C PHE A 20 13.90 -1.05 -28.91
N ALA A 21 14.30 -1.66 -30.03
CA ALA A 21 15.70 -1.78 -30.45
C ALA A 21 16.38 -0.42 -30.71
N HIS A 22 15.60 0.62 -30.99
CA HIS A 22 16.11 1.97 -31.30
C HIS A 22 15.87 3.00 -30.19
N ILE A 23 15.24 2.62 -29.08
CA ILE A 23 15.06 3.52 -27.94
C ILE A 23 16.41 3.64 -27.22
N PRO A 24 17.00 4.86 -27.13
CA PRO A 24 18.22 5.05 -26.37
C PRO A 24 17.98 4.73 -24.90
N ILE A 25 18.92 4.01 -24.29
CA ILE A 25 18.84 3.67 -22.86
C ILE A 25 19.07 4.94 -22.04
N ASP A 26 18.05 5.36 -21.31
CA ASP A 26 18.17 6.42 -20.32
C ASP A 26 18.44 5.82 -18.93
N HIS A 27 19.72 5.79 -18.55
CA HIS A 27 20.17 5.27 -17.27
C HIS A 27 19.65 6.07 -16.05
N SER A 28 19.11 7.27 -16.24
CA SER A 28 18.52 8.03 -15.13
C SER A 28 17.27 7.36 -14.54
N TRP A 29 16.64 6.43 -15.26
CA TRP A 29 15.53 5.61 -14.76
C TRP A 29 15.95 4.43 -13.90
N ALA A 30 17.25 4.11 -13.85
CA ALA A 30 17.76 3.02 -13.04
C ALA A 30 17.99 3.41 -11.57
N PHE A 31 18.07 4.71 -11.27
CA PHE A 31 18.31 5.25 -9.93
C PHE A 31 19.45 4.52 -9.18
N THR A 32 20.52 4.16 -9.89
CA THR A 32 21.61 3.29 -9.38
C THR A 32 22.34 3.86 -8.17
N GLY A 33 22.33 5.19 -8.00
CA GLY A 33 22.91 5.87 -6.83
C GLY A 33 21.98 5.96 -5.61
N ALA A 34 20.71 5.56 -5.72
CA ALA A 34 19.76 5.69 -4.63
C ALA A 34 20.02 4.64 -3.54
N THR A 35 20.26 5.11 -2.32
CA THR A 35 20.47 4.24 -1.15
C THR A 35 19.14 3.80 -0.54
N ARG A 36 19.20 2.88 0.43
CA ARG A 36 18.03 2.52 1.25
C ARG A 36 17.45 3.72 2.01
N LYS A 37 18.29 4.68 2.40
CA LYS A 37 17.85 5.91 3.05
C LYS A 37 17.08 6.79 2.07
N ASP A 38 17.59 6.93 0.84
CA ASP A 38 16.96 7.75 -0.20
C ASP A 38 15.59 7.17 -0.62
N THR A 39 15.51 5.85 -0.73
CA THR A 39 14.25 5.14 -1.05
C THR A 39 13.31 4.99 0.15
N GLY A 40 13.78 5.33 1.36
CA GLY A 40 13.03 5.26 2.62
C GLY A 40 12.55 6.61 3.14
N TYR A 41 12.69 7.68 2.35
CA TYR A 41 12.28 9.02 2.78
C TYR A 41 10.78 9.09 3.12
N ILE A 42 10.38 10.14 3.84
CA ILE A 42 9.01 10.36 4.33
C ILE A 42 8.45 9.12 5.04
N THR A 43 7.31 8.59 4.57
CA THR A 43 6.63 7.44 5.16
C THR A 43 7.00 6.11 4.49
N HIS A 44 7.90 6.09 3.50
CA HIS A 44 8.25 4.87 2.75
C HIS A 44 9.02 3.82 3.56
N ALA A 45 9.59 4.23 4.69
CA ALA A 45 10.28 3.34 5.64
C ALA A 45 9.41 2.88 6.82
N TYR A 46 8.12 3.26 6.89
CA TYR A 46 7.25 2.88 8.01
C TYR A 46 7.05 1.36 8.14
N HIS A 47 7.02 0.66 7.00
CA HIS A 47 6.87 -0.79 6.98
C HIS A 47 7.64 -1.42 5.81
N SER A 48 8.26 -2.56 6.05
CA SER A 48 8.88 -3.38 5.01
C SER A 48 7.80 -4.08 4.19
N TYR A 49 7.76 -3.87 2.87
CA TYR A 49 6.79 -4.52 1.99
C TYR A 49 7.52 -5.16 0.80
N PRO A 50 7.23 -6.43 0.46
CA PRO A 50 7.86 -7.12 -0.66
C PRO A 50 7.50 -6.46 -1.99
N ALA A 51 8.41 -6.57 -2.97
CA ALA A 51 8.15 -6.23 -4.37
C ALA A 51 7.57 -4.82 -4.63
N LYS A 52 7.92 -3.84 -3.78
CA LYS A 52 7.59 -2.44 -4.03
C LYS A 52 8.52 -1.86 -5.11
N PHE A 53 7.99 -1.05 -6.03
CA PHE A 53 8.88 -0.19 -6.83
C PHE A 53 9.53 0.87 -5.93
N ILE A 54 10.65 1.43 -6.39
CA ILE A 54 11.31 2.54 -5.71
C ILE A 54 10.42 3.80 -5.80
N PRO A 55 10.27 4.59 -4.72
CA PRO A 55 9.44 5.78 -4.74
C PRO A 55 9.79 6.78 -5.85
N GLN A 56 11.08 6.96 -6.13
CA GLN A 56 11.58 7.89 -7.14
C GLN A 56 11.06 7.58 -8.55
N LEU A 57 10.86 6.29 -8.87
CA LEU A 57 10.30 5.88 -10.15
C LEU A 57 8.84 6.35 -10.27
N ALA A 58 8.01 6.06 -9.27
CA ALA A 58 6.61 6.51 -9.27
C ALA A 58 6.50 8.03 -9.22
N GLY A 59 7.31 8.68 -8.40
CA GLY A 59 7.38 10.14 -8.33
C GLY A 59 7.68 10.78 -9.69
N ARG A 60 8.68 10.26 -10.41
CA ARG A 60 9.04 10.74 -11.75
C ARG A 60 7.92 10.50 -12.76
N LEU A 61 7.24 9.34 -12.73
CA LEU A 61 6.09 9.07 -13.59
C LEU A 61 4.94 10.06 -13.33
N ILE A 62 4.64 10.33 -12.06
CA ILE A 62 3.60 11.29 -11.65
C ILE A 62 3.93 12.69 -12.13
N GLU A 63 5.17 13.15 -11.97
CA GLU A 63 5.60 14.48 -12.44
C GLU A 63 5.51 14.63 -13.95
N MET A 64 5.90 13.59 -14.70
CA MET A 64 5.95 13.64 -16.16
C MET A 64 4.57 13.54 -16.82
N TYR A 65 3.64 12.82 -16.21
CA TYR A 65 2.37 12.43 -16.85
C TYR A 65 1.12 12.91 -16.13
N SER A 66 1.23 13.81 -15.15
CA SER A 66 0.09 14.46 -14.49
C SER A 66 0.39 15.90 -14.09
N ALA A 67 -0.65 16.71 -13.93
CA ALA A 67 -0.61 18.05 -13.36
C ALA A 67 -0.93 18.06 -11.86
N VAL A 68 -0.61 19.15 -11.16
CA VAL A 68 -1.07 19.37 -9.77
C VAL A 68 -2.60 19.36 -9.75
N GLY A 69 -3.19 18.69 -8.76
CA GLY A 69 -4.64 18.49 -8.63
C GLY A 69 -5.20 17.28 -9.38
N ASP A 70 -4.46 16.70 -10.33
CA ASP A 70 -4.91 15.49 -11.06
C ASP A 70 -5.15 14.30 -10.13
N LEU A 71 -6.02 13.38 -10.58
CA LEU A 71 -6.30 12.12 -9.90
C LEU A 71 -5.37 11.02 -10.40
N VAL A 72 -4.48 10.54 -9.52
CA VAL A 72 -3.59 9.40 -9.74
C VAL A 72 -4.17 8.15 -9.07
N VAL A 73 -4.29 7.05 -9.81
CA VAL A 73 -4.90 5.80 -9.30
C VAL A 73 -3.91 4.65 -9.27
N ASP A 74 -4.00 3.83 -8.21
CA ASP A 74 -3.31 2.56 -8.10
C ASP A 74 -4.29 1.42 -7.75
N PRO A 75 -4.68 0.57 -8.71
CA PRO A 75 -5.61 -0.54 -8.47
C PRO A 75 -5.02 -1.69 -7.65
N PHE A 76 -3.70 -1.70 -7.42
CA PHE A 76 -2.98 -2.70 -6.62
C PHE A 76 -2.00 -2.00 -5.69
N MET A 77 -2.52 -1.09 -4.84
CA MET A 77 -1.69 -0.11 -4.14
C MET A 77 -0.64 -0.71 -3.20
N GLY A 78 -0.83 -1.93 -2.71
CA GLY A 78 0.09 -2.57 -1.78
C GLY A 78 0.36 -1.69 -0.56
N CYS A 79 1.62 -1.31 -0.35
CA CYS A 79 2.02 -0.38 0.72
C CYS A 79 1.86 1.11 0.37
N GLY A 80 1.17 1.46 -0.71
CA GLY A 80 0.71 2.82 -0.98
C GLY A 80 1.78 3.77 -1.52
N THR A 81 2.84 3.25 -2.16
CA THR A 81 3.92 4.10 -2.69
C THR A 81 3.39 5.12 -3.69
N THR A 82 2.51 4.73 -4.60
CA THR A 82 1.85 5.66 -5.56
C THR A 82 1.12 6.79 -4.85
N LEU A 83 0.33 6.47 -3.83
CA LEU A 83 -0.53 7.41 -3.12
C LEU A 83 0.31 8.43 -2.35
N VAL A 84 1.36 7.96 -1.68
CA VAL A 84 2.33 8.83 -1.00
C VAL A 84 3.03 9.76 -2.00
N GLU A 85 3.55 9.22 -3.10
CA GLU A 85 4.26 10.01 -4.11
C GLU A 85 3.36 11.03 -4.83
N ALA A 86 2.09 10.70 -5.05
CA ALA A 86 1.08 11.61 -5.58
C ALA A 86 0.80 12.75 -4.60
N LYS A 87 0.57 12.40 -3.33
CA LYS A 87 0.27 13.36 -2.27
C LYS A 87 1.36 14.41 -2.07
N VAL A 88 2.63 13.99 -1.95
CA VAL A 88 3.75 14.92 -1.77
C VAL A 88 4.02 15.81 -2.99
N ARG A 89 3.39 15.51 -4.13
CA ARG A 89 3.43 16.29 -5.37
C ARG A 89 2.14 17.08 -5.61
N GLY A 90 1.22 17.12 -4.66
CA GLY A 90 -0.04 17.85 -4.80
C GLY A 90 -1.01 17.24 -5.81
N ARG A 91 -0.92 15.93 -6.08
CA ARG A 91 -1.94 15.19 -6.83
C ARG A 91 -2.90 14.55 -5.84
N THR A 92 -4.18 14.50 -6.21
CA THR A 92 -5.12 13.64 -5.48
C THR A 92 -4.85 12.19 -5.86
N SER A 93 -5.16 11.25 -4.98
CA SER A 93 -4.95 9.85 -5.31
C SER A 93 -6.00 8.91 -4.72
N ALA A 94 -6.25 7.80 -5.41
CA ALA A 94 -7.06 6.71 -4.91
C ALA A 94 -6.36 5.37 -5.15
N GLY A 95 -6.28 4.53 -4.13
CA GLY A 95 -5.69 3.21 -4.20
C GLY A 95 -6.65 2.12 -3.75
N THR A 96 -6.58 0.95 -4.39
CA THR A 96 -7.32 -0.24 -3.95
C THR A 96 -6.34 -1.39 -3.72
N ASP A 97 -6.56 -2.16 -2.65
CA ASP A 97 -5.90 -3.43 -2.43
C ASP A 97 -6.86 -4.36 -1.67
N ILE A 98 -6.88 -5.64 -2.02
CA ILE A 98 -7.74 -6.61 -1.34
C ILE A 98 -7.20 -6.99 0.04
N ASN A 99 -5.91 -6.77 0.27
CA ASN A 99 -5.24 -7.13 1.50
C ASN A 99 -5.48 -6.08 2.59
N PRO A 100 -6.20 -6.40 3.68
CA PRO A 100 -6.47 -5.45 4.75
C PRO A 100 -5.19 -4.98 5.47
N VAL A 101 -4.13 -5.79 5.47
CA VAL A 101 -2.84 -5.41 6.04
C VAL A 101 -2.13 -4.38 5.15
N ALA A 102 -2.19 -4.55 3.82
CA ALA A 102 -1.66 -3.59 2.87
C ALA A 102 -2.43 -2.25 2.93
N HIS A 103 -3.76 -2.33 3.06
CA HIS A 103 -4.62 -1.18 3.30
C HIS A 103 -4.27 -0.45 4.61
N LEU A 104 -4.04 -1.16 5.72
CA LEU A 104 -3.62 -0.54 6.99
C LEU A 104 -2.29 0.21 6.82
N ILE A 105 -1.29 -0.41 6.19
CA ILE A 105 0.01 0.20 5.93
C ILE A 105 -0.14 1.44 5.04
N SER A 106 -0.89 1.34 3.95
CA SER A 106 -1.16 2.45 3.04
C SER A 106 -1.85 3.61 3.73
N SER A 107 -2.91 3.32 4.50
CA SER A 107 -3.66 4.31 5.27
C SER A 107 -2.77 5.05 6.27
N ALA A 108 -1.91 4.33 6.99
CA ALA A 108 -0.95 4.94 7.90
C ALA A 108 0.07 5.84 7.17
N LYS A 109 0.51 5.43 5.97
CA LYS A 109 1.52 6.17 5.19
C LYS A 109 1.01 7.44 4.50
N ILE A 110 -0.27 7.50 4.13
CA ILE A 110 -0.88 8.65 3.43
C ILE A 110 -1.48 9.69 4.38
N ASN A 111 -1.64 9.33 5.65
CA ASN A 111 -2.01 10.25 6.71
C ASN A 111 -0.81 11.13 7.07
N VAL A 112 -0.99 12.44 6.90
CA VAL A 112 0.04 13.42 7.26
C VAL A 112 -0.05 13.63 8.75
N LEU A 113 1.08 13.47 9.41
CA LEU A 113 1.14 13.48 10.85
C LEU A 113 2.09 14.58 11.35
N GLU A 114 1.64 15.40 12.30
CA GLU A 114 2.50 16.45 12.89
C GLU A 114 3.57 15.80 13.80
N PRO A 115 4.87 16.12 13.60
CA PRO A 115 5.96 15.41 14.27
C PRO A 115 5.98 15.49 15.80
N LEU A 116 5.66 16.65 16.39
CA LEU A 116 5.67 16.81 17.85
C LEU A 116 4.61 15.93 18.49
N SER A 117 3.43 15.88 17.91
CA SER A 117 2.30 15.08 18.38
C SER A 117 2.57 13.59 18.31
N ILE A 118 3.23 13.10 17.24
CA ILE A 118 3.69 11.70 17.19
C ILE A 118 4.71 11.45 18.31
N THR A 119 5.63 12.38 18.53
CA THR A 119 6.68 12.25 19.55
C THR A 119 6.08 12.22 20.96
N GLU A 120 5.09 13.07 21.24
CA GLU A 120 4.36 13.09 22.51
C GLU A 120 3.56 11.81 22.71
N ALA A 121 2.83 11.35 21.69
CA ALA A 121 2.10 10.09 21.69
C ALA A 121 3.04 8.90 21.93
N PHE A 122 4.21 8.88 21.28
CA PHE A 122 5.24 7.87 21.48
C PHE A 122 5.76 7.87 22.92
N HIS A 123 6.11 9.03 23.49
CA HIS A 123 6.57 9.10 24.88
C HIS A 123 5.48 8.72 25.88
N ALA A 124 4.22 9.07 25.61
CA ALA A 124 3.09 8.63 26.41
C ALA A 124 2.94 7.10 26.36
N LEU A 125 3.06 6.52 25.17
CA LEU A 125 3.03 5.07 24.96
C LEU A 125 4.16 4.37 25.70
N VAL A 126 5.40 4.86 25.59
CA VAL A 126 6.56 4.32 26.32
C VAL A 126 6.35 4.37 27.83
N ARG A 127 5.87 5.51 28.37
CA ARG A 127 5.56 5.63 29.80
C ARG A 127 4.47 4.67 30.26
N ARG A 128 3.46 4.41 29.41
CA ARG A 128 2.40 3.46 29.69
C ARG A 128 2.91 2.03 29.63
N PHE A 129 3.71 1.69 28.63
CA PHE A 129 4.32 0.37 28.47
C PHE A 129 5.32 0.04 29.58
N ALA A 130 6.05 1.04 30.09
CA ALA A 130 6.93 0.87 31.24
C ALA A 130 6.19 0.47 32.54
N LYS A 131 4.86 0.67 32.59
CA LYS A 131 4.00 0.25 33.71
C LYS A 131 3.29 -1.08 33.45
N TYR A 132 3.62 -1.78 32.37
CA TYR A 132 3.03 -3.08 32.07
C TYR A 132 3.30 -4.05 33.22
N ASP A 133 2.22 -4.62 33.76
CA ASP A 133 2.25 -5.75 34.69
C ASP A 133 1.57 -6.95 34.02
N GLU A 134 2.11 -8.15 34.22
CA GLU A 134 1.51 -9.38 33.69
C GLU A 134 0.17 -9.69 34.37
N GLN A 135 -0.11 -9.12 35.53
CA GLN A 135 -1.42 -9.19 36.19
C GLN A 135 -2.50 -8.39 35.44
N ASP A 136 -2.10 -7.39 34.65
CA ASP A 136 -2.99 -6.64 33.76
C ASP A 136 -3.13 -7.32 32.39
N ALA A 137 -2.63 -8.56 32.24
CA ALA A 137 -2.71 -9.30 31.00
C ALA A 137 -4.16 -9.49 30.57
N ILE A 138 -4.41 -9.14 29.31
CA ILE A 138 -5.72 -9.28 28.71
C ILE A 138 -5.80 -10.68 28.13
N ALA A 139 -6.95 -11.32 28.32
CA ALA A 139 -7.20 -12.63 27.74
C ALA A 139 -7.16 -12.54 26.22
N ILE A 140 -6.16 -13.18 25.62
CA ILE A 140 -6.03 -13.30 24.17
C ILE A 140 -6.57 -14.67 23.78
N PRO A 141 -7.48 -14.76 22.78
CA PRO A 141 -7.96 -16.02 22.29
C PRO A 141 -6.83 -17.00 21.96
N ILE A 142 -7.03 -18.27 22.30
CA ILE A 142 -6.13 -19.34 21.90
C ILE A 142 -6.24 -19.48 20.38
N HIS A 143 -5.11 -19.47 19.69
CA HIS A 143 -5.06 -19.62 18.24
C HIS A 143 -3.77 -20.34 17.88
N GLU A 144 -3.91 -21.56 17.35
CA GLU A 144 -2.80 -22.49 17.08
C GLU A 144 -1.61 -21.82 16.37
N ARG A 145 -1.88 -21.06 15.30
CA ARG A 145 -0.83 -20.33 14.55
C ARG A 145 -0.12 -19.27 15.39
N LEU A 146 -0.85 -18.48 16.19
CA LEU A 146 -0.25 -17.43 17.00
C LEU A 146 0.53 -18.04 18.17
N ASP A 147 0.00 -19.10 18.77
CA ASP A 147 0.64 -19.83 19.87
C ASP A 147 1.92 -20.54 19.44
N PHE A 148 2.01 -20.95 18.17
CA PHE A 148 3.24 -21.48 17.59
C PHE A 148 4.36 -20.43 17.49
N TRP A 149 4.03 -19.19 17.09
CA TRP A 149 5.02 -18.14 16.84
C TRP A 149 5.32 -17.27 18.07
N TYR A 150 4.40 -17.15 19.03
CA TYR A 150 4.49 -16.22 20.14
C TYR A 150 4.29 -16.93 21.49
N ARG A 151 5.20 -16.67 22.43
CA ARG A 151 5.03 -17.10 23.82
C ARG A 151 3.85 -16.35 24.45
N PRO A 152 3.10 -16.96 25.40
CA PRO A 152 1.96 -16.31 26.05
C PRO A 152 2.26 -14.91 26.62
N SER A 153 3.39 -14.75 27.32
CA SER A 153 3.81 -13.47 27.88
C SER A 153 4.08 -12.38 26.83
N GLU A 154 4.63 -12.76 25.66
CA GLU A 154 4.85 -11.84 24.55
C GLU A 154 3.54 -11.46 23.86
N LYS A 155 2.58 -12.40 23.76
CA LYS A 155 1.23 -12.08 23.28
C LYS A 155 0.57 -11.03 24.17
N HIS A 156 0.63 -11.19 25.49
CA HIS A 156 0.05 -10.23 26.44
C HIS A 156 0.65 -8.83 26.29
N LYS A 157 1.98 -8.72 26.15
CA LYS A 157 2.65 -7.45 25.89
C LYS A 157 2.20 -6.82 24.58
N LEU A 158 2.07 -7.59 23.50
CA LEU A 158 1.60 -7.10 22.21
C LEU A 158 0.15 -6.60 22.27
N ALA A 159 -0.74 -7.32 22.95
CA ALA A 159 -2.12 -6.88 23.16
C ALA A 159 -2.19 -5.61 24.02
N PHE A 160 -1.40 -5.54 25.10
CA PHE A 160 -1.30 -4.34 25.91
C PHE A 160 -0.80 -3.14 25.09
N LEU A 161 0.24 -3.33 24.28
CA LEU A 161 0.77 -2.29 23.39
C LEU A 161 -0.29 -1.82 22.40
N TYR A 162 -1.01 -2.74 21.78
CA TYR A 162 -2.07 -2.42 20.83
C TYR A 162 -3.18 -1.58 21.47
N LEU A 163 -3.66 -1.98 22.64
CA LEU A 163 -4.71 -1.23 23.35
C LEU A 163 -4.20 0.10 23.92
N ALA A 164 -2.92 0.17 24.29
CA ALA A 164 -2.29 1.41 24.66
C ALA A 164 -2.23 2.40 23.50
N ILE A 165 -1.99 1.92 22.26
CA ILE A 165 -2.05 2.72 21.03
C ILE A 165 -3.49 3.18 20.76
N LEU A 166 -4.48 2.28 20.84
CA LEU A 166 -5.89 2.62 20.59
C LEU A 166 -6.46 3.64 21.60
N ALA A 167 -5.90 3.71 22.80
CA ALA A 167 -6.31 4.65 23.83
C ALA A 167 -5.70 6.06 23.65
N ILE A 168 -4.81 6.27 22.67
CA ILE A 168 -4.27 7.59 22.35
C ILE A 168 -5.39 8.40 21.68
N PRO A 169 -5.79 9.57 22.24
CA PRO A 169 -6.88 10.35 21.65
C PRO A 169 -6.56 10.79 20.22
N HIS A 170 -7.43 10.44 19.28
CA HIS A 170 -7.26 10.78 17.86
C HIS A 170 -7.93 12.11 17.46
N GLU A 171 -8.97 12.54 18.18
CA GLU A 171 -9.79 13.69 17.76
C GLU A 171 -9.03 15.03 17.83
N ALA A 172 -8.39 15.32 18.96
CA ALA A 172 -7.53 16.49 19.12
C ALA A 172 -6.40 16.54 18.08
N TYR A 173 -5.90 15.36 17.72
CA TYR A 173 -4.85 15.18 16.75
C TYR A 173 -5.31 15.54 15.32
N TYR A 174 -6.46 15.03 14.88
CA TYR A 174 -7.03 15.39 13.59
C TYR A 174 -7.47 16.85 13.52
N GLU A 175 -7.95 17.44 14.62
CA GLU A 175 -8.30 18.85 14.69
C GLU A 175 -7.05 19.75 14.53
N MET A 176 -5.93 19.37 15.12
CA MET A 176 -4.67 20.06 14.93
C MET A 176 -4.17 19.95 13.48
N LEU A 177 -4.24 18.76 12.86
CA LEU A 177 -3.88 18.59 11.45
C LEU A 177 -4.73 19.47 10.52
N ARG A 178 -6.03 19.61 10.84
CA ARG A 178 -6.97 20.51 10.14
C ARG A 178 -6.57 21.97 10.33
N THR A 179 -6.36 22.40 11.56
CA THR A 179 -5.98 23.79 11.90
C THR A 179 -4.69 24.21 11.21
N ASN A 180 -3.72 23.30 11.09
CA ASN A 180 -2.43 23.57 10.48
C ASN A 180 -2.40 23.39 8.95
N GLY A 181 -3.54 23.10 8.30
CA GLY A 181 -3.64 22.98 6.84
C GLY A 181 -2.93 21.76 6.24
N TYR A 182 -2.67 20.72 7.03
CA TYR A 182 -1.92 19.53 6.58
C TYR A 182 -2.79 18.43 5.94
N LEU A 183 -4.10 18.67 5.81
CA LEU A 183 -5.07 17.72 5.25
C LEU A 183 -5.35 17.89 3.75
N GLU A 184 -4.95 19.01 3.15
CA GLU A 184 -5.56 19.54 1.92
C GLU A 184 -5.29 18.72 0.64
N VAL A 185 -4.41 17.71 0.67
CA VAL A 185 -4.22 16.79 -0.47
C VAL A 185 -4.86 15.44 -0.17
N LYS A 186 -6.00 15.20 -0.83
CA LYS A 186 -6.82 14.00 -0.67
C LYS A 186 -6.10 12.75 -1.21
N ALA A 187 -5.97 11.74 -0.36
CA ALA A 187 -5.48 10.42 -0.73
C ALA A 187 -6.37 9.37 -0.07
N ASP A 188 -7.08 8.58 -0.87
CA ASP A 188 -7.99 7.55 -0.39
C ASP A 188 -7.38 6.16 -0.61
N ALA A 189 -7.42 5.32 0.42
CA ALA A 189 -7.06 3.91 0.34
C ALA A 189 -8.31 3.06 0.60
N TYR A 190 -8.57 2.08 -0.25
CA TYR A 190 -9.75 1.23 -0.18
C TYR A 190 -9.34 -0.25 -0.04
N CYS A 191 -9.90 -0.92 0.98
CA CYS A 191 -9.71 -2.35 1.20
C CYS A 191 -10.77 -3.16 0.44
N GLN A 192 -10.54 -3.49 -0.82
CA GLN A 192 -11.50 -4.21 -1.65
C GLN A 192 -10.85 -4.82 -2.91
N ASP A 193 -11.63 -5.59 -3.66
CA ASP A 193 -11.22 -6.09 -4.96
C ASP A 193 -11.10 -4.93 -5.97
N ALA A 194 -10.02 -4.89 -6.75
CA ALA A 194 -9.77 -3.85 -7.76
C ALA A 194 -10.91 -3.71 -8.79
N ARG A 195 -11.67 -4.79 -9.05
CA ARG A 195 -12.84 -4.79 -9.95
C ARG A 195 -14.04 -4.03 -9.37
N GLN A 196 -14.00 -3.71 -8.08
CA GLN A 196 -15.03 -2.97 -7.35
C GLN A 196 -14.53 -1.59 -6.90
N SER A 197 -13.50 -1.06 -7.57
CA SER A 197 -12.94 0.27 -7.30
C SER A 197 -14.05 1.34 -7.19
N PRO A 198 -13.98 2.28 -6.22
CA PRO A 198 -15.02 3.30 -6.05
C PRO A 198 -14.72 4.55 -6.88
N VAL A 199 -13.65 4.53 -7.68
CA VAL A 199 -13.23 5.63 -8.55
C VAL A 199 -14.21 5.72 -9.72
N ALA A 200 -14.69 6.94 -9.99
CA ALA A 200 -15.65 7.17 -11.05
C ALA A 200 -15.05 6.92 -12.45
N ASP A 201 -15.88 6.41 -13.36
CA ASP A 201 -15.51 6.24 -14.77
C ASP A 201 -15.07 7.57 -15.39
N ASN A 202 -14.08 7.51 -16.29
CA ASN A 202 -13.55 8.66 -17.02
C ASN A 202 -13.01 9.81 -16.14
N SER A 203 -12.68 9.54 -14.87
CA SER A 203 -12.16 10.54 -13.93
C SER A 203 -10.65 10.49 -13.70
N VAL A 204 -9.98 9.42 -14.15
CA VAL A 204 -8.58 9.14 -13.85
C VAL A 204 -7.65 9.85 -14.85
N SER A 205 -6.76 10.70 -14.35
CA SER A 205 -5.73 11.35 -15.17
C SER A 205 -4.55 10.43 -15.45
N LEU A 206 -4.13 9.63 -14.45
CA LEU A 206 -2.97 8.74 -14.55
C LEU A 206 -3.13 7.49 -13.69
N VAL A 207 -2.74 6.33 -14.21
CA VAL A 207 -2.58 5.10 -13.43
C VAL A 207 -1.08 4.82 -13.24
N VAL A 208 -0.64 4.71 -11.99
CA VAL A 208 0.70 4.24 -11.63
C VAL A 208 0.53 3.07 -10.68
N THR A 209 1.03 1.91 -11.07
CA THR A 209 0.81 0.68 -10.31
C THR A 209 1.95 -0.30 -10.52
N SER A 210 2.20 -1.12 -9.50
CA SER A 210 3.02 -2.32 -9.60
C SER A 210 2.11 -3.51 -9.40
N PRO A 211 1.74 -4.26 -10.46
CA PRO A 211 0.82 -5.37 -10.31
C PRO A 211 1.44 -6.45 -9.39
N PRO A 212 0.61 -7.27 -8.75
CA PRO A 212 1.11 -8.32 -7.87
C PRO A 212 1.92 -9.34 -8.65
N TYR A 213 3.10 -9.65 -8.12
CA TYR A 213 4.03 -10.65 -8.65
C TYR A 213 3.59 -12.06 -8.27
N VAL A 214 2.51 -12.53 -8.89
CA VAL A 214 1.81 -13.79 -8.58
C VAL A 214 2.67 -15.06 -8.62
N THR A 215 3.81 -15.04 -9.31
CA THR A 215 4.76 -16.16 -9.37
C THR A 215 5.87 -16.08 -8.34
N SER A 216 6.08 -14.91 -7.73
CA SER A 216 7.22 -14.63 -6.84
C SER A 216 6.85 -14.47 -5.38
N TYR A 217 5.62 -14.03 -5.09
CA TYR A 217 5.16 -13.77 -3.72
C TYR A 217 3.73 -14.22 -3.50
N GLU A 218 3.50 -14.93 -2.40
CA GLU A 218 2.18 -15.20 -1.87
C GLU A 218 1.87 -14.19 -0.75
N TYR A 219 1.23 -13.07 -1.11
CA TYR A 219 1.00 -11.95 -0.18
C TYR A 219 0.13 -12.30 1.02
N ALA A 220 -0.77 -13.28 0.88
CA ALA A 220 -1.58 -13.80 1.97
C ALA A 220 -0.71 -14.47 3.05
N ASP A 221 0.38 -15.13 2.66
CA ASP A 221 1.28 -15.85 3.57
C ASP A 221 2.17 -14.89 4.33
N LEU A 222 2.65 -13.87 3.64
CA LEU A 222 3.49 -12.82 4.23
C LEU A 222 2.73 -12.03 5.30
N HIS A 223 1.41 -11.89 5.15
CA HIS A 223 0.58 -11.09 6.05
C HIS A 223 -0.34 -11.92 6.95
N GLN A 224 -0.15 -13.25 7.03
CA GLN A 224 -1.00 -14.13 7.84
C GLN A 224 -0.99 -13.76 9.33
N LEU A 225 0.18 -13.46 9.93
CA LEU A 225 0.26 -13.16 11.35
C LEU A 225 -0.36 -11.80 11.68
N PRO A 226 -0.06 -10.70 10.94
CA PRO A 226 -0.79 -9.45 11.10
C PRO A 226 -2.31 -9.60 10.88
N ALA A 227 -2.74 -10.38 9.88
CA ALA A 227 -4.16 -10.58 9.61
C ALA A 227 -4.89 -11.27 10.78
N LEU A 228 -4.25 -12.25 11.43
CA LEU A 228 -4.78 -12.88 12.63
C LEU A 228 -4.76 -11.92 13.83
N TRP A 229 -3.65 -11.21 14.04
CA TRP A 229 -3.50 -10.27 15.16
C TRP A 229 -4.53 -9.14 15.15
N PHE A 230 -4.81 -8.58 13.98
CA PHE A 230 -5.81 -7.53 13.80
C PHE A 230 -7.22 -8.06 13.54
N ALA A 231 -7.44 -9.37 13.70
CA ALA A 231 -8.73 -10.03 13.50
C ALA A 231 -9.36 -9.75 12.13
N TYR A 232 -8.54 -9.57 11.09
CA TYR A 232 -9.00 -9.47 9.70
C TYR A 232 -9.46 -10.81 9.14
N THR A 233 -9.02 -11.90 9.76
CA THR A 233 -9.48 -13.26 9.47
C THR A 233 -9.24 -14.15 10.68
N ASP A 234 -10.08 -15.18 10.83
CA ASP A 234 -9.87 -16.36 11.67
C ASP A 234 -9.62 -17.63 10.82
N ASP A 235 -9.90 -17.57 9.52
CA ASP A 235 -9.68 -18.64 8.55
C ASP A 235 -8.66 -18.21 7.48
N LEU A 236 -7.42 -18.67 7.65
CA LEU A 236 -6.34 -18.41 6.69
C LEU A 236 -6.58 -19.05 5.32
N SER A 237 -7.37 -20.12 5.23
CA SER A 237 -7.71 -20.74 3.94
C SER A 237 -8.66 -19.85 3.15
N GLN A 238 -9.72 -19.33 3.79
CA GLN A 238 -10.64 -18.38 3.14
C GLN A 238 -9.95 -17.06 2.82
N PHE A 239 -9.06 -16.60 3.70
CA PHE A 239 -8.25 -15.42 3.45
C PHE A 239 -7.44 -15.56 2.15
N ARG A 240 -6.70 -16.67 1.99
CA ARG A 240 -5.89 -16.94 0.78
C ARG A 240 -6.72 -16.98 -0.51
N LYS A 241 -7.94 -17.51 -0.48
CA LYS A 241 -8.83 -17.60 -1.67
C LYS A 241 -9.24 -16.25 -2.27
N GLN A 242 -9.04 -15.16 -1.54
CA GLN A 242 -9.32 -13.81 -2.03
C GLN A 242 -8.18 -13.29 -2.92
N PHE A 243 -6.96 -13.80 -2.75
CA PHE A 243 -5.76 -13.25 -3.37
C PHE A 243 -5.48 -13.91 -4.71
N ILE A 244 -5.13 -13.09 -5.71
CA ILE A 244 -4.64 -13.59 -6.99
C ILE A 244 -3.24 -14.22 -6.83
N GLY A 245 -2.97 -15.26 -7.62
CA GLY A 245 -1.69 -15.99 -7.57
C GLY A 245 -1.61 -17.07 -6.50
N THR A 246 -2.67 -17.30 -5.72
CA THR A 246 -2.71 -18.41 -4.77
C THR A 246 -3.03 -19.73 -5.45
N ALA A 247 -2.59 -20.84 -4.84
CA ALA A 247 -2.81 -22.20 -5.36
C ALA A 247 -4.31 -22.58 -5.48
N TYR A 248 -5.21 -21.77 -4.89
CA TYR A 248 -6.66 -22.00 -4.89
C TYR A 248 -7.36 -21.51 -6.16
N HIS A 249 -6.69 -20.75 -7.04
CA HIS A 249 -7.26 -20.30 -8.30
C HIS A 249 -6.85 -21.22 -9.46
N HIS A 250 -7.76 -22.08 -9.91
CA HIS A 250 -7.61 -22.81 -11.16
C HIS A 250 -7.75 -21.86 -12.36
N ARG A 251 -6.88 -22.02 -13.37
CA ARG A 251 -7.03 -21.34 -14.66
C ARG A 251 -8.38 -21.73 -15.25
N ARG A 252 -9.33 -20.79 -15.31
CA ARG A 252 -10.46 -20.90 -16.22
C ARG A 252 -9.92 -20.62 -17.63
N ASP A 253 -10.45 -21.28 -18.65
CA ASP A 253 -10.17 -20.93 -20.04
C ASP A 253 -10.56 -19.46 -20.26
N MET A 254 -9.57 -18.58 -20.22
CA MET A 254 -9.76 -17.17 -20.47
C MET A 254 -9.54 -16.92 -21.95
N GLN A 255 -10.58 -16.48 -22.64
CA GLN A 255 -10.43 -15.83 -23.94
C GLN A 255 -9.73 -14.50 -23.72
N THR A 256 -8.46 -14.40 -24.12
CA THR A 256 -7.73 -13.15 -24.13
C THR A 256 -8.18 -12.32 -25.33
N TYR A 257 -8.58 -11.07 -25.11
CA TYR A 257 -8.90 -10.13 -26.19
C TYR A 257 -7.66 -9.58 -26.93
N SER A 258 -6.45 -9.89 -26.44
CA SER A 258 -5.22 -9.52 -27.13
C SER A 258 -5.01 -10.40 -28.36
N THR A 259 -4.83 -9.78 -29.52
CA THR A 259 -4.38 -10.44 -30.74
C THR A 259 -2.86 -10.65 -30.78
N ILE A 260 -2.14 -10.27 -29.71
CA ILE A 260 -0.68 -10.34 -29.58
C ILE A 260 -0.27 -11.62 -28.81
N ALA A 261 -0.88 -12.75 -29.18
CA ALA A 261 -0.51 -14.07 -28.65
C ALA A 261 0.39 -14.81 -29.65
#